data_AF-D3MQZ3-F1
#
_entry.id   AF-D3MQZ3-F1
#
_cell.length_a   1.000
_cell.length_b   1.000
_cell.length_c   1.000
_cell.angle_alpha   90.00
_cell.angle_beta   90.00
_cell.angle_gamma   90.00
#
_symmetry.space_group_name_H-M   'P 1'
#
loop_
_entity.id
_entity.type
_entity.pdbx_description
1 polymer ?
#
loop_
_entity_poly.entity_id
_entity_poly.type
_entity_poly.pdbx_seq_one_letter_code
_entity_poly.pdbx_strand_id
1 'polypeptide(L)'
;MNQLNFNTKKRNFKHLSEYERGEIYAMIKLGCSISSIARHLKRSRTTIYNELKRGRVEQIKNGHKVTLYYPDAGQTQYKKNRKNSKKKFKVLECIDFIH
;
A
#
# COMPACT_ATOMS: atom_id res chain seq x y z
N MET A 1 -36.48 21.47 -4.76
CA MET A 1 -35.56 21.04 -3.68
C MET A 1 -34.98 19.68 -4.04
N ASN A 2 -33.79 19.61 -4.64
CA ASN A 2 -33.14 18.34 -4.99
C ASN A 2 -32.28 17.86 -3.80
N GLN A 3 -32.76 16.85 -3.08
CA GLN A 3 -31.95 16.14 -2.08
C GLN A 3 -30.94 15.25 -2.80
N LEU A 4 -29.68 15.66 -2.80
CA LEU A 4 -28.55 14.84 -3.26
C LEU A 4 -28.29 13.74 -2.23
N ASN A 5 -28.94 12.60 -2.40
CA ASN A 5 -28.70 11.40 -1.57
C ASN A 5 -27.33 10.79 -1.93
N PHE A 6 -26.28 11.16 -1.21
CA PHE A 6 -24.98 10.49 -1.31
C PHE A 6 -25.06 9.10 -0.65
N ASN A 7 -25.35 8.05 -1.44
CA ASN A 7 -25.47 6.67 -0.93
C ASN A 7 -24.11 6.00 -0.59
N THR A 8 -23.00 6.67 -0.88
CA THR A 8 -21.66 6.12 -0.70
C THR A 8 -21.09 6.52 0.66
N LYS A 9 -20.76 5.53 1.49
CA LYS A 9 -19.97 5.79 2.71
C LYS A 9 -18.65 6.45 2.31
N LYS A 10 -18.30 7.57 2.95
CA LYS A 10 -16.98 8.23 2.83
C LYS A 10 -15.88 7.19 3.08
N ARG A 11 -15.18 6.75 2.03
CA ARG A 11 -13.97 5.92 2.17
C ARG A 11 -12.83 6.82 2.62
N ASN A 12 -12.44 6.69 3.87
CA ASN A 12 -11.13 7.17 4.30
C ASN A 12 -10.09 6.22 3.70
N PHE A 13 -9.55 6.56 2.53
CA PHE A 13 -8.41 5.87 1.94
C PHE A 13 -7.16 6.16 2.78
N LYS A 14 -7.08 5.58 3.98
CA LYS A 14 -5.84 5.56 4.74
C LYS A 14 -4.90 4.56 4.10
N HIS A 15 -3.65 4.95 3.87
CA HIS A 15 -2.60 4.00 3.52
C HIS A 15 -2.39 3.01 4.67
N LEU A 16 -1.76 1.87 4.40
CA LEU A 16 -1.30 1.00 5.48
C LEU A 16 -0.27 1.76 6.29
N SER A 17 -0.41 1.76 7.61
CA SER A 17 0.63 2.26 8.52
C SER A 17 1.79 1.26 8.60
N GLU A 18 2.92 1.66 9.17
CA GLU A 18 4.04 0.74 9.43
C GLU A 18 3.63 -0.34 10.44
N TYR A 19 2.80 0.01 11.42
CA TYR A 19 2.20 -0.94 12.36
C TYR A 19 1.34 -2.00 11.66
N GLU A 20 0.39 -1.59 10.81
CA GLU A 20 -0.46 -2.53 10.07
C GLU A 20 0.38 -3.44 9.16
N ARG A 21 1.49 -2.95 8.59
CA ARG A 21 2.42 -3.80 7.82
C ARG A 21 3.13 -4.84 8.68
N GLY A 22 3.50 -4.50 9.91
CA GLY A 22 4.05 -5.43 10.90
C GLY A 22 3.05 -6.52 11.28
N GLU A 23 1.78 -6.16 11.48
CA GLU A 23 0.71 -7.12 11.74
C GLU A 23 0.51 -8.09 10.56
N ILE A 24 0.50 -7.59 9.32
CA ILE A 24 0.46 -8.45 8.12
C ILE A 24 1.62 -9.44 8.13
N TYR A 25 2.84 -8.99 8.44
CA TYR A 25 4.02 -9.85 8.50
C TYR A 25 3.88 -10.96 9.55
N ALA A 26 3.46 -10.60 10.77
CA ALA A 26 3.23 -11.57 11.85
C ALA A 26 2.17 -12.61 11.48
N MET A 27 1.04 -12.17 10.93
CA MET A 27 -0.05 -13.08 10.54
C MET A 27 0.34 -14.03 9.41
N ILE A 28 1.16 -13.59 8.44
CA ILE A 28 1.69 -14.46 7.38
C ILE A 28 2.64 -15.51 7.97
N LYS A 29 3.49 -15.11 8.92
CA LYS A 29 4.39 -16.04 9.60
C LYS A 29 3.62 -17.10 10.40
N LEU A 30 2.43 -16.75 10.90
CA LEU A 30 1.46 -17.66 11.53
C LEU A 30 0.64 -18.49 10.54
N GLY A 31 0.84 -18.34 9.23
CA GLY A 31 0.11 -19.11 8.21
C GLY A 31 -1.34 -18.66 7.99
N CYS A 32 -1.71 -17.45 8.42
CA CYS A 32 -3.07 -16.94 8.25
C CYS A 32 -3.40 -16.67 6.78
N SER A 33 -4.65 -16.94 6.38
CA SER A 33 -5.13 -16.62 5.03
C SER A 33 -5.28 -15.10 4.82
N ILE A 34 -5.13 -14.66 3.58
CA ILE A 34 -5.28 -13.25 3.19
C ILE A 34 -6.66 -12.70 3.57
N SER A 35 -7.70 -13.53 3.48
CA SER A 35 -9.07 -13.18 3.91
C SER A 35 -9.14 -12.90 5.42
N SER A 36 -8.43 -13.70 6.23
CA SER A 36 -8.38 -13.50 7.68
C SER A 36 -7.66 -12.20 8.03
N ILE A 37 -6.52 -11.95 7.40
CA ILE A 37 -5.73 -10.71 7.56
C ILE A 37 -6.56 -9.48 7.19
N ALA A 38 -7.26 -9.53 6.05
CA ALA A 38 -8.12 -8.44 5.59
C ALA A 38 -9.25 -8.14 6.59
N ARG A 39 -9.89 -9.18 7.15
CA ARG A 39 -10.94 -9.03 8.15
C ARG A 39 -10.41 -8.46 9.47
N HIS A 40 -9.24 -8.92 9.90
CA HIS A 40 -8.57 -8.45 11.12
C HIS A 40 -8.25 -6.95 11.04
N LEU A 41 -7.59 -6.53 9.94
CA LEU A 41 -7.20 -5.13 9.73
C LEU A 41 -8.33 -4.23 9.22
N LYS A 42 -9.54 -4.80 9.02
CA LYS A 42 -10.69 -4.11 8.40
C LYS A 42 -10.32 -3.45 7.05
N ARG A 43 -9.44 -4.09 6.28
CA ARG A 43 -9.00 -3.64 4.95
C ARG A 43 -9.60 -4.53 3.86
N SER A 44 -9.63 -4.02 2.63
CA SER A 44 -10.03 -4.85 1.50
C SER A 44 -8.97 -5.91 1.21
N ARG A 45 -9.39 -7.09 0.76
CA ARG A 45 -8.47 -8.14 0.29
C ARG A 45 -7.49 -7.62 -0.75
N THR A 46 -7.96 -6.78 -1.68
CA THR A 46 -7.14 -6.14 -2.71
C THR A 46 -6.03 -5.27 -2.13
N THR A 47 -6.26 -4.61 -0.99
CA THR A 47 -5.22 -3.81 -0.30
C THR A 47 -4.10 -4.73 0.20
N ILE A 48 -4.45 -5.84 0.83
CA ILE A 48 -3.48 -6.83 1.34
C ILE A 48 -2.71 -7.47 0.18
N TYR A 49 -3.39 -7.87 -0.90
CA TYR A 49 -2.71 -8.39 -2.10
C TYR A 49 -1.70 -7.41 -2.70
N ASN A 50 -2.08 -6.14 -2.82
CA ASN A 50 -1.19 -5.11 -3.35
C ASN A 50 0.01 -4.86 -2.43
N GLU A 51 -0.18 -4.92 -1.12
CA GLU A 51 0.93 -4.80 -0.16
C GLU A 51 1.88 -5.99 -0.28
N LEU A 52 1.35 -7.20 -0.32
CA LEU A 52 2.15 -8.43 -0.50
C LEU A 52 2.95 -8.41 -1.79
N LYS A 53 2.35 -7.92 -2.88
CA LYS A 53 3.03 -7.76 -4.16
C LYS A 53 4.19 -6.77 -4.09
N ARG A 54 4.06 -5.69 -3.31
CA ARG A 54 5.12 -4.67 -3.14
C ARG A 54 6.24 -5.14 -2.23
N GLY A 55 5.91 -5.86 -1.16
CA GLY A 55 6.88 -6.39 -0.19
C GLY A 55 7.40 -7.79 -0.52
N ARG A 56 7.12 -8.30 -1.72
CA ARG A 56 7.56 -9.62 -2.19
C ARG A 56 9.07 -9.59 -2.44
N VAL A 57 9.83 -10.41 -1.71
CA VAL A 57 11.28 -10.54 -1.87
C VAL A 57 11.64 -12.00 -2.08
N GLU A 58 12.47 -12.27 -3.10
CA GLU A 58 13.05 -13.59 -3.32
C GLU A 58 14.27 -13.77 -2.42
N GLN A 59 14.32 -14.88 -1.71
CA GLN A 59 15.39 -15.28 -0.80
C GLN A 59 15.85 -16.68 -1.16
N ILE A 60 17.14 -16.97 -1.02
CA ILE A 60 17.66 -18.33 -1.18
C ILE A 60 17.76 -18.94 0.21
N LYS A 61 16.98 -19.99 0.46
CA LYS A 61 17.02 -20.75 1.71
C LYS A 61 17.29 -22.21 1.39
N ASN A 62 18.37 -22.75 1.96
CA ASN A 62 18.81 -24.14 1.73
C ASN A 62 18.95 -24.49 0.24
N GLY A 63 19.48 -23.55 -0.57
CA GLY A 63 19.63 -23.73 -2.02
C GLY A 63 18.36 -23.56 -2.86
N HIS A 64 17.20 -23.36 -2.23
CA HIS A 64 15.93 -23.15 -2.92
C HIS A 64 15.50 -21.67 -2.88
N LYS A 65 14.95 -21.19 -4.00
CA LYS A 65 14.34 -19.85 -4.06
C LYS A 65 12.99 -19.87 -3.36
N VAL A 66 12.88 -19.09 -2.28
CA VAL A 66 11.67 -18.90 -1.51
C VAL A 66 11.25 -17.45 -1.59
N THR A 67 9.98 -17.20 -1.88
CA THR A 67 9.42 -15.86 -1.81
C THR A 67 8.90 -15.58 -0.40
N LEU A 68 9.41 -14.53 0.23
CA LEU A 68 8.95 -14.05 1.54
C LEU A 68 8.44 -12.61 1.43
N TYR A 69 7.52 -12.26 2.32
CA TYR A 69 7.05 -10.88 2.46
C TYR A 69 7.86 -10.19 3.55
N TYR A 70 8.37 -8.99 3.26
CA TYR A 70 9.01 -8.11 4.24
C TYR A 70 8.35 -6.72 4.26
N PRO A 71 7.95 -6.21 5.44
CA PRO A 71 7.27 -4.93 5.56
C PRO A 71 8.15 -3.75 5.11
N ASP A 72 9.46 -3.81 5.35
CA ASP A 72 10.40 -2.76 4.98
C ASP A 72 10.56 -2.62 3.46
N ALA A 73 10.53 -3.74 2.75
CA ALA A 73 10.54 -3.78 1.29
C ALA A 73 9.25 -3.14 0.74
N GLY A 74 8.09 -3.50 1.31
CA GLY A 74 6.80 -2.92 0.93
C GLY A 74 6.75 -1.41 1.15
N GLN A 75 7.29 -0.94 2.29
CA GLN A 75 7.36 0.48 2.63
C GLN A 75 8.30 1.25 1.69
N THR A 76 9.47 0.69 1.38
CA THR A 76 10.44 1.30 0.44
C THR A 76 9.84 1.45 -0.96
N GLN A 77 9.18 0.41 -1.47
CA GLN A 77 8.52 0.46 -2.77
C GLN A 77 7.36 1.47 -2.79
N TYR A 78 6.59 1.56 -1.70
CA TYR A 78 5.53 2.57 -1.56
C TYR A 78 6.10 3.99 -1.60
N LYS A 79 7.18 4.28 -0.84
CA LYS A 79 7.85 5.60 -0.84
C LYS A 79 8.37 5.97 -2.23
N LYS A 80 8.99 5.03 -2.95
CA LYS A 80 9.47 5.22 -4.34
C LYS A 80 8.32 5.61 -5.28
N ASN A 81 7.22 4.85 -5.25
CA ASN A 81 6.04 5.14 -6.07
C ASN A 81 5.40 6.49 -5.70
N ARG A 82 5.38 6.83 -4.41
CA ARG A 82 4.80 8.10 -3.93
C ARG A 82 5.61 9.32 -4.36
N LYS A 83 6.95 9.20 -4.46
CA LYS A 83 7.82 10.26 -4.98
C LYS A 83 7.45 10.63 -6.42
N ASN A 84 7.14 9.63 -7.26
CA ASN A 84 6.78 9.83 -8.66
C ASN A 84 5.35 10.37 -8.85
N SER A 85 4.50 10.27 -7.83
CA SER A 85 3.10 10.71 -7.87
C SER A 85 2.91 12.21 -7.57
N LYS A 86 3.98 12.97 -7.29
CA LYS A 86 3.88 14.39 -6.97
C LYS A 86 3.70 15.21 -8.25
N LYS A 87 2.72 16.13 -8.23
CA LYS A 87 2.54 17.13 -9.30
C LYS A 87 3.77 18.03 -9.34
N LYS A 88 4.32 18.27 -10.54
CA LYS A 88 5.38 19.26 -10.72
C LYS A 88 4.87 20.64 -10.32
N PHE A 89 5.74 21.49 -9.79
CA PHE A 89 5.35 22.86 -9.43
C PHE A 89 4.92 23.61 -10.69
N LYS A 90 3.71 24.17 -10.68
CA LYS A 90 3.18 24.99 -11.79
C LYS A 90 4.07 26.19 -12.11
N VAL A 91 4.85 26.67 -11.14
CA VAL A 91 5.84 27.74 -11.34
C VAL A 91 6.84 27.38 -12.43
N LEU A 92 7.24 26.11 -12.53
CA LEU A 92 8.15 25.64 -13.59
C LEU A 92 7.50 25.67 -14.99
N GLU A 93 6.17 25.63 -15.08
CA GLU A 93 5.41 25.71 -16.33
C GLU A 93 5.13 27.17 -16.72
N CYS A 94 5.25 28.12 -15.80
CA CYS A 94 4.92 29.53 -16.00
C CYS A 94 6.13 30.47 -15.88
N ILE A 95 7.36 29.94 -15.88
CA ILE A 95 8.59 30.76 -15.85
C ILE A 95 8.59 31.78 -16.99
N ASP A 96 8.08 31.40 -18.16
CA ASP A 96 7.99 32.27 -19.34
C ASP A 96 7.00 33.45 -19.18
N PHE A 97 6.12 33.42 -18.18
CA PHE A 97 5.13 34.47 -17.90
C PHE A 97 5.54 35.38 -16.72
N ILE A 98 6.64 35.07 -16.04
CA ILE A 98 7.14 35.83 -14.87
C ILE A 98 8.24 36.83 -15.29
N HIS A 99 8.72 36.75 -16.54
CA HIS A 99 9.64 37.71 -17.14
C HIS A 99 8.92 38.90 -17.79
#